data_AF-A0A349PU52-F1
#
_entry.id   AF-A0A349PU52-F1
#
_cell.length_a   1.000
_cell.length_b   1.000
_cell.length_c   1.000
_cell.angle_alpha   90.00
_cell.angle_beta   90.00
_cell.angle_gamma   90.00
#
_symmetry.space_group_name_H-M   'P 1'
#
loop_
_entity.id
_entity.type
_entity.pdbx_description
1 polymer ?
#
loop_
_entity_poly.entity_id
_entity_poly.type
_entity_poly.pdbx_seq_one_letter_code
_entity_poly.pdbx_strand_id
1 'polypeptide(L)' 'QMQDYLGLGKGCRMNTPGTSSGNWQWRMLSGEASKKLAKSIHETTRIYGRL' A
#
# COMPACT_ATOMS: atom_id res chain seq x y z
N GLN A 1 5.39 0.10 -0.83
CA GLN A 1 4.28 -0.83 -1.19
C GLN A 1 2.95 -0.10 -0.97
N MET A 2 1.85 -0.46 -1.64
CA MET A 2 0.55 0.21 -1.41
C MET A 2 0.04 0.01 0.03
N GLN A 3 0.30 -1.16 0.62
CA GLN A 3 -0.02 -1.45 2.02
C GLN A 3 0.68 -0.50 3.00
N ASP A 4 1.88 -0.01 2.68
CA ASP A 4 2.60 0.94 3.55
C ASP A 4 1.92 2.31 3.55
N TYR A 5 1.48 2.77 2.37
CA TYR A 5 0.73 4.01 2.22
C TYR A 5 -0.62 3.96 2.95
N LEU A 6 -1.22 2.77 3.05
CA LEU A 6 -2.45 2.53 3.81
C LEU A 6 -2.21 2.24 5.29
N GLY A 7 -0.95 2.14 5.75
CA GLY A 7 -0.60 1.84 7.14
C GLY A 7 -1.01 0.43 7.59
N LEU A 8 -1.09 -0.53 6.67
CA LEU A 8 -1.59 -1.88 6.96
C LEU A 8 -0.50 -2.79 7.55
N GLY A 9 -0.89 -3.63 8.50
CA GLY A 9 0.02 -4.56 9.20
C GLY A 9 0.25 -5.90 8.49
N LYS A 10 0.81 -6.86 9.24
CA LYS A 10 1.22 -8.20 8.74
C LYS A 10 0.10 -8.98 8.03
N GLY A 11 -1.17 -8.77 8.38
CA GLY A 11 -2.32 -9.43 7.75
C GLY A 11 -2.56 -9.04 6.29
N CYS A 12 -1.89 -8.00 5.79
CA CYS A 12 -2.05 -7.50 4.42
C CYS A 12 -0.85 -7.81 3.52
N ARG A 13 0.05 -8.71 3.96
CA ARG A 13 1.24 -9.09 3.20
C ARG A 13 0.84 -9.75 1.88
N MET A 14 1.51 -9.36 0.80
CA MET A 14 1.25 -9.94 -0.52
C MET A 14 1.78 -11.37 -0.65
N ASN A 15 2.96 -11.66 -0.10
CA ASN A 15 3.61 -12.96 -0.24
C ASN A 15 4.47 -13.30 0.98
N THR A 16 4.40 -14.55 1.45
CA THR A 16 5.29 -15.16 2.44
C THR A 16 6.08 -16.28 1.75
N PRO A 17 7.36 -16.04 1.38
CA PRO A 17 8.18 -17.07 0.74
C PRO A 17 8.23 -18.36 1.56
N GLY A 18 8.14 -19.50 0.89
CA GLY A 18 8.12 -20.82 1.54
C GLY A 18 6.72 -21.33 1.91
N THR A 19 5.65 -20.55 1.71
CA THR A 19 4.28 -21.05 1.84
C THR A 19 3.66 -21.36 0.48
N SER A 20 2.95 -22.48 0.40
CA SER A 20 2.29 -22.95 -0.83
C SER A 20 0.91 -22.33 -1.06
N SER A 21 0.31 -21.71 -0.04
CA SER A 21 -1.04 -21.14 -0.09
C SER A 21 -1.14 -19.81 0.67
N GLY A 22 -2.24 -19.08 0.46
CA GLY A 22 -2.53 -17.80 1.13
C GLY A 22 -1.80 -16.57 0.57
N ASN A 23 -0.89 -16.75 -0.39
CA ASN A 23 -0.17 -15.67 -1.06
C ASN A 23 -0.98 -15.08 -2.22
N TRP A 24 -0.67 -13.83 -2.58
CA TRP A 24 -1.22 -13.09 -3.72
C TRP A 24 -2.72 -12.79 -3.63
N GLN A 25 -3.28 -12.85 -2.42
CA GLN A 25 -4.71 -12.65 -2.18
C GLN A 25 -5.07 -11.23 -1.73
N TRP A 26 -4.08 -10.42 -1.33
CA TRP A 26 -4.36 -9.07 -0.85
C TRP A 26 -4.96 -8.21 -1.96
N ARG A 27 -6.08 -7.55 -1.63
CA ARG A 27 -6.75 -6.57 -2.49
C ARG A 27 -7.12 -5.36 -1.66
N MET A 28 -6.90 -4.18 -2.23
CA MET A 28 -7.35 -2.92 -1.68
C MET A 28 -8.88 -2.87 -1.69
N LEU A 29 -9.48 -2.32 -0.63
CA LEU A 29 -10.92 -2.13 -0.56
C LEU A 29 -11.35 -0.88 -1.34
N SER A 30 -12.60 -0.89 -1.79
CA SER A 30 -13.21 0.27 -2.41
C SER A 30 -13.18 1.47 -1.47
N GLY A 31 -12.65 2.60 -1.95
CA GLY A 31 -12.55 3.85 -1.18
C GLY A 31 -11.24 4.07 -0.43
N GLU A 32 -10.38 3.06 -0.30
CA GLU A 32 -9.07 3.22 0.36
C GLU A 32 -8.10 4.10 -0.45
N ALA A 33 -8.22 4.11 -1.78
CA ALA A 33 -7.54 5.05 -2.67
C ALA A 33 -8.17 6.45 -2.62
N SER A 34 -8.16 7.06 -1.44
CA SER A 34 -8.79 8.37 -1.21
C SER A 34 -7.98 9.53 -1.80
N LYS A 35 -8.67 10.64 -2.11
CA LYS A 35 -8.01 11.90 -2.52
C LYS A 35 -7.02 12.41 -1.45
N LYS A 36 -7.30 12.16 -0.18
CA LYS A 36 -6.40 12.51 0.94
C LYS A 36 -5.08 11.75 0.85
N LEU A 37 -5.15 10.45 0.56
CA LEU A 37 -3.96 9.61 0.39
C LEU A 37 -3.12 10.10 -0.79
N ALA A 38 -3.76 10.32 -1.95
CA ALA A 38 -3.09 10.83 -3.13
C ALA A 38 -2.37 12.17 -2.86
N LYS A 39 -3.03 13.11 -2.16
CA LYS A 39 -2.42 14.39 -1.78
C LYS A 39 -1.20 14.21 -0.87
N SER A 40 -1.27 13.31 0.10
CA SER A 40 -0.16 13.01 1.01
C SER A 40 1.05 12.43 0.27
N ILE A 41 0.80 11.49 -0.65
CA ILE A 41 1.86 10.89 -1.49
C ILE A 41 2.50 11.96 -2.36
N HIS A 42 1.69 12.76 -3.06
CA HIS A 42 2.17 13.84 -3.93
C HIS A 42 3.02 14.87 -3.18
N GLU A 43 2.59 15.27 -1.98
CA GLU A 43 3.35 16.24 -1.19
C GLU A 43 4.69 15.67 -0.73
N THR A 44 4.70 14.39 -0.33
CA THR A 44 5.94 13.68 0.02
C THR A 44 6.89 13.61 -1.18
N THR A 45 6.39 13.23 -2.36
CA THR A 45 7.23 13.19 -3.58
C THR A 45 7.73 14.59 -3.97
N ARG A 46 6.91 15.63 -3.79
CA ARG A 46 7.29 17.02 -4.06
C ARG A 46 8.43 17.49 -3.15
N ILE A 47 8.31 17.29 -1.84
CA ILE A 47 9.30 17.75 -0.84
C ILE A 47 10.66 17.08 -1.08
N TYR A 48 10.66 15.81 -1.46
CA TYR A 48 11.91 15.07 -1.72
C TYR A 48 12.38 15.13 -3.19
N GLY A 49 11.79 15.98 -4.03
CA GLY A 49 12.23 16.19 -5.42
C GLY A 49 12.06 14.97 -6.33
N ARG A 50 11.02 14.16 -6.08
CA ARG A 50 10.67 12.94 -6.84
C ARG A 50 9.33 13.07 -7.55
N LEU A 51 8.95 14.29 -7.91
CA LEU A 51 7.72 14.57 -8.65
C LEU A 51 7.91 14.32 -10.14
#